data_AF-A0A5P8JU05-F1
#
_entry.id   AF-A0A5P8JU05-F1
#
_cell.length_a   1.000
_cell.length_b   1.000
_cell.length_c   1.000
_cell.angle_alpha   90.00
_cell.angle_beta   90.00
_cell.angle_gamma   90.00
#
_symmetry.space_group_name_H-M   'P 1'
#
loop_
_entity.id
_entity.type
_entity.pdbx_description
1 polymer ?
#
loop_
_entity_poly.entity_id
_entity_poly.type
_entity_poly.pdbx_seq_one_letter_code
_entity_poly.pdbx_strand_id
1 'polypeptide(L)'
;MRKLFITLAVLILAGCQAPATSTTKKSTSSSSAKVVVKKTKKKAPLKAKVSDLIGHYFVNTDDHDQVLQFTASTSGYYLDVQTRQNGEDFTSSQAGIFNGKLTISDLTYTFSGTAQPNAKQSTLSFKKLSKTKMQQLPDGPIYQQVKNDDLSTLSE
;
A
#
# COMPACT_ATOMS: atom_id res chain seq x y z
N MET A 1 -14.35 5.09 50.57
CA MET A 1 -14.05 6.34 51.30
C MET A 1 -13.30 7.30 50.38
N ARG A 2 -13.69 8.59 50.38
CA ARG A 2 -12.93 9.82 49.99
C ARG A 2 -12.27 9.82 48.59
N LYS A 3 -12.84 10.40 47.53
CA LYS A 3 -12.88 11.84 47.13
C LYS A 3 -11.58 12.63 47.38
N LEU A 4 -10.95 13.13 46.30
CA LEU A 4 -10.47 14.52 46.09
C LEU A 4 -9.84 14.65 44.67
N PHE A 5 -10.43 15.36 43.70
CA PHE A 5 -10.32 16.81 43.35
C PHE A 5 -9.03 17.19 42.56
N ILE A 6 -9.15 17.41 41.24
CA ILE A 6 -9.17 18.69 40.47
C ILE A 6 -7.82 19.44 40.44
N THR A 7 -7.27 19.65 39.22
CA THR A 7 -6.88 21.00 38.78
C THR A 7 -6.86 21.16 37.26
N LEU A 8 -7.51 22.25 36.86
CA LEU A 8 -7.73 22.82 35.54
C LEU A 8 -6.60 23.82 35.26
N ALA A 9 -6.10 23.91 34.03
CA ALA A 9 -5.39 25.10 33.56
C ALA A 9 -5.72 25.35 32.08
N VAL A 10 -6.67 26.25 31.87
CA VAL A 10 -6.97 26.90 30.60
C VAL A 10 -6.06 28.13 30.49
N LEU A 11 -5.32 28.27 29.40
CA LEU A 11 -4.67 29.54 29.04
C LEU A 11 -5.18 29.96 27.66
N ILE A 12 -6.11 30.91 27.66
CA ILE A 12 -6.60 31.63 26.48
C ILE A 12 -5.71 32.85 26.34
N LEU A 13 -5.01 32.98 25.21
CA LEU A 13 -4.47 34.28 24.80
C LEU A 13 -5.38 34.89 23.75
N ALA A 14 -6.08 35.93 24.19
CA ALA A 14 -6.86 36.82 23.37
C ALA A 14 -5.96 37.63 22.43
N GLY A 15 -6.43 37.81 21.20
CA GLY A 15 -5.91 38.77 20.23
C GLY A 15 -7.06 39.30 19.39
N CYS A 16 -7.84 40.22 19.97
CA CYS A 16 -8.78 41.08 19.25
C CYS A 16 -8.04 42.01 18.29
N GLN A 17 -8.51 42.12 17.03
CA GLN A 17 -9.00 43.38 16.42
C GLN A 17 -9.15 43.25 14.90
N ALA A 18 -10.39 43.33 14.42
CA ALA A 18 -10.77 43.99 13.18
C ALA A 18 -11.37 45.38 13.57
N PRO A 19 -11.67 46.36 12.67
CA PRO A 19 -11.76 46.29 11.21
C PRO A 19 -11.19 47.53 10.45
N ALA A 20 -11.11 47.45 9.11
CA ALA A 20 -11.26 48.64 8.26
C ALA A 20 -11.76 48.26 6.86
N THR A 21 -12.99 48.64 6.57
CA THR A 21 -13.58 48.70 5.24
C THR A 21 -12.92 49.86 4.47
N SER A 22 -12.35 49.61 3.30
CA SER A 22 -12.17 50.65 2.29
C SER A 22 -12.72 50.17 0.96
N THR A 23 -13.74 50.89 0.52
CA THR A 23 -14.38 50.75 -0.77
C THR A 23 -13.49 51.44 -1.79
N THR A 24 -12.86 50.67 -2.69
CA THR A 24 -12.20 51.25 -3.86
C THR A 24 -12.77 50.60 -5.11
N LYS A 25 -13.71 51.30 -5.75
CA LYS A 25 -14.05 51.09 -7.16
C LYS A 25 -12.82 51.46 -8.00
N LYS A 26 -12.27 50.54 -8.80
CA LYS A 26 -11.92 50.86 -10.19
C LYS A 26 -11.53 49.66 -11.07
N SER A 27 -12.06 49.76 -12.29
CA SER A 27 -11.59 49.24 -13.57
C SER A 27 -11.51 47.73 -13.77
N THR A 28 -12.54 47.24 -14.45
CA THR A 28 -12.45 46.21 -15.50
C THR A 28 -11.21 46.44 -16.36
N SER A 29 -10.16 45.66 -16.11
CA SER A 29 -9.10 45.40 -17.08
C SER A 29 -9.39 44.00 -17.62
N SER A 30 -9.88 43.93 -18.85
CA SER A 30 -10.01 42.70 -19.62
C SER A 30 -8.62 42.17 -19.94
N SER A 31 -8.00 41.50 -18.96
CA SER A 31 -6.89 40.61 -19.22
C SER A 31 -7.49 39.35 -19.81
N SER A 32 -7.34 39.18 -21.13
CA SER A 32 -7.55 37.91 -21.80
C SER A 32 -6.57 36.90 -21.19
N ALA A 33 -6.99 36.26 -20.11
CA ALA A 33 -6.29 35.12 -19.54
C ALA A 33 -6.26 34.04 -20.62
N LYS A 34 -5.10 33.89 -21.29
CA LYS A 34 -4.81 32.70 -22.07
C LYS A 34 -4.98 31.53 -21.12
N VAL A 35 -6.11 30.84 -21.24
CA VAL A 35 -6.35 29.57 -20.56
C VAL A 35 -5.31 28.61 -21.12
N VAL A 36 -4.19 28.48 -20.39
CA VAL A 36 -3.23 27.41 -20.63
C VAL A 36 -3.94 26.14 -20.21
N VAL A 37 -4.67 25.55 -21.15
CA VAL A 37 -5.20 24.20 -21.02
C VAL A 37 -3.97 23.29 -20.92
N LYS A 38 -3.53 23.00 -19.69
CA LYS A 38 -2.52 21.97 -19.43
C LYS A 38 -3.03 20.71 -20.09
N LYS A 39 -2.41 20.30 -21.21
CA LYS A 39 -2.64 18.99 -21.82
C LYS A 39 -2.42 17.94 -20.74
N THR A 40 -3.49 17.33 -20.25
CA THR A 40 -3.43 16.22 -19.32
C THR A 40 -2.70 15.09 -20.02
N LYS A 41 -1.48 14.78 -19.58
CA LYS A 41 -0.73 13.63 -20.09
C LYS A 41 -1.58 12.39 -19.84
N LYS A 42 -1.98 11.72 -20.92
CA LYS A 42 -2.70 10.45 -20.84
C LYS A 42 -1.84 9.44 -20.06
N LYS A 43 -2.37 8.93 -18.96
CA LYS A 43 -1.67 7.96 -18.10
C LYS A 43 -1.46 6.68 -18.92
N ALA A 44 -0.24 6.15 -18.90
CA ALA A 44 0.06 4.89 -19.59
C ALA A 44 -0.83 3.77 -19.04
N PRO A 45 -1.24 2.79 -19.88
CA PRO A 45 -2.04 1.67 -19.43
C PRO A 45 -1.28 0.84 -18.39
N LEU A 46 -2.00 0.32 -17.40
CA LEU A 46 -1.45 -0.59 -16.41
C LEU A 46 -1.05 -1.90 -17.09
N LYS A 47 0.12 -2.43 -16.74
CA LYS A 47 0.63 -3.72 -17.21
C LYS A 47 1.23 -4.47 -16.04
N ALA A 48 1.03 -5.78 -15.99
CA ALA A 48 1.69 -6.66 -15.04
C ALA A 48 3.07 -7.08 -15.57
N LYS A 49 4.09 -6.98 -14.72
CA LYS A 49 5.46 -7.42 -15.00
C LYS A 49 6.01 -8.18 -13.81
N VAL A 50 6.93 -9.10 -14.07
CA VAL A 50 7.67 -9.85 -13.03
C VAL A 50 8.41 -8.89 -12.09
N SER A 51 9.00 -7.82 -12.63
CA SER A 51 9.69 -6.78 -11.86
C SER A 51 8.81 -6.02 -10.87
N ASP A 52 7.48 -6.14 -10.99
CA ASP A 52 6.59 -5.53 -10.01
C ASP A 52 6.52 -6.35 -8.72
N LEU A 53 6.94 -7.62 -8.74
CA LEU A 53 6.82 -8.55 -7.62
C LEU A 53 8.18 -8.86 -6.98
N ILE A 54 9.16 -9.23 -7.83
CA ILE A 54 10.41 -9.81 -7.35
C ILE A 54 11.25 -8.79 -6.59
N GLY A 55 11.69 -9.18 -5.40
CA GLY A 55 12.50 -8.32 -4.52
C GLY A 55 11.67 -7.31 -3.72
N HIS A 56 10.35 -7.42 -3.78
CA HIS A 56 9.44 -6.54 -3.05
C HIS A 56 8.63 -7.30 -2.00
N TYR A 57 8.33 -6.61 -0.90
CA TYR A 57 7.41 -7.10 0.12
C TYR A 57 6.03 -6.50 -0.07
N PHE A 58 5.00 -7.29 0.19
CA PHE A 58 3.61 -6.88 0.07
C PHE A 58 2.84 -7.21 1.34
N VAL A 59 2.40 -6.20 2.08
CA VAL A 59 1.66 -6.36 3.32
C VAL A 59 0.15 -6.40 3.07
N ASN A 60 -0.56 -7.29 3.75
CA ASN A 60 -2.03 -7.32 3.76
C ASN A 60 -2.55 -6.00 4.32
N THR A 61 -3.43 -5.30 3.59
CA THR A 61 -3.94 -3.99 3.99
C THR A 61 -4.97 -4.02 5.11
N ASP A 62 -5.50 -5.20 5.45
CA ASP A 62 -6.59 -5.30 6.42
C ASP A 62 -6.07 -5.44 7.86
N ASP A 63 -5.07 -6.29 8.09
CA ASP A 63 -4.50 -6.59 9.42
C ASP A 63 -3.03 -6.17 9.59
N HIS A 64 -2.30 -5.93 8.49
CA HIS A 64 -0.85 -5.72 8.46
C HIS A 64 0.00 -6.82 9.10
N ASP A 65 -0.59 -7.97 9.41
CA ASP A 65 0.07 -9.08 10.10
C ASP A 65 0.54 -10.17 9.15
N GLN A 66 0.16 -10.08 7.88
CA GLN A 66 0.61 -10.96 6.81
C GLN A 66 1.40 -10.18 5.75
N VAL A 67 2.54 -10.74 5.35
CA VAL A 67 3.41 -10.23 4.30
C VAL A 67 3.67 -11.33 3.27
N LEU A 68 3.70 -10.94 2.01
CA LEU A 68 4.15 -11.77 0.89
C LEU A 68 5.52 -11.31 0.43
N GLN A 69 6.42 -12.26 0.18
CA GLN A 69 7.70 -12.03 -0.45
C GLN A 69 7.82 -12.89 -1.71
N PHE A 70 8.15 -12.26 -2.83
CA PHE A 70 8.35 -12.96 -4.10
C PHE A 70 9.83 -12.96 -4.47
N THR A 71 10.38 -14.16 -4.69
CA THR A 71 11.81 -14.34 -4.99
C THR A 71 11.96 -15.14 -6.28
N ALA A 72 12.85 -14.68 -7.15
CA ALA A 72 13.26 -15.44 -8.34
C ALA A 72 14.53 -16.25 -8.01
N SER A 73 14.63 -17.43 -8.58
CA SER A 73 15.76 -18.36 -8.42
C SER A 73 16.05 -19.07 -9.73
N THR A 74 17.22 -19.71 -9.81
CA THR A 74 17.63 -20.53 -10.96
C THR A 74 16.68 -21.69 -11.21
N SER A 75 16.03 -22.21 -10.16
CA SER A 75 15.07 -23.32 -10.25
C SER A 75 13.61 -22.89 -10.45
N GLY A 76 13.30 -21.59 -10.41
CA GLY A 76 11.92 -21.08 -10.53
C GLY A 76 11.64 -19.90 -9.61
N TYR A 77 10.40 -19.77 -9.17
CA TYR A 77 9.94 -18.71 -8.29
C TYR A 77 9.55 -19.26 -6.92
N TYR A 78 9.77 -18.44 -5.89
CA TYR A 78 9.29 -18.68 -4.54
C TYR A 78 8.32 -17.56 -4.16
N LEU A 79 7.19 -17.95 -3.58
CA LEU A 79 6.28 -17.06 -2.88
C LEU A 79 6.29 -17.48 -1.42
N ASP A 80 6.88 -16.65 -0.58
CA ASP A 80 6.86 -16.83 0.87
C ASP A 80 5.70 -16.03 1.48
N VAL A 81 5.04 -16.65 2.44
CA VAL A 81 3.97 -16.06 3.22
C VAL A 81 4.49 -15.97 4.65
N GLN A 82 4.65 -14.75 5.13
CA GLN A 82 5.16 -14.46 6.46
C GLN A 82 4.05 -13.86 7.30
N THR A 83 3.95 -14.28 8.56
CA THR A 83 3.04 -13.68 9.52
C THR A 83 3.80 -13.28 10.77
N ARG A 84 3.28 -12.27 11.46
CA ARG A 84 3.68 -11.95 12.83
C ARG A 84 2.54 -12.19 13.79
N GLN A 85 2.87 -12.42 15.06
CA GLN A 85 1.91 -12.48 16.15
C GLN A 85 2.41 -11.62 17.29
N ASN A 86 1.50 -10.94 17.99
CA ASN A 86 1.82 -10.19 19.22
C ASN A 86 2.94 -9.15 19.08
N GLY A 87 3.10 -8.54 17.90
CA GLY A 87 4.15 -7.56 17.63
C GLY A 87 5.57 -8.13 17.51
N GLU A 88 5.70 -9.45 17.39
CA GLU A 88 6.97 -10.12 17.07
C GLU A 88 7.37 -9.91 15.60
N ASP A 89 8.58 -10.36 15.27
CA ASP A 89 9.09 -10.32 13.90
C ASP A 89 8.26 -11.19 12.94
N PHE A 90 8.25 -10.81 11.67
CA PHE A 90 7.65 -11.63 10.62
C PHE A 90 8.40 -12.96 10.48
N THR A 91 7.66 -14.06 10.56
CA THR A 91 8.20 -15.41 10.38
C THR A 91 7.42 -16.13 9.28
N SER A 92 8.10 -16.96 8.50
CA SER A 92 7.44 -17.75 7.45
C SER A 92 6.38 -18.66 8.08
N SER A 93 5.11 -18.42 7.76
CA SER A 93 3.95 -18.94 8.50
C SER A 93 3.43 -20.28 7.97
N GLN A 94 4.13 -20.87 7.00
CA GLN A 94 3.65 -21.94 6.12
C GLN A 94 2.47 -21.52 5.21
N ALA A 95 2.29 -22.23 4.09
CA ALA A 95 1.45 -21.92 2.91
C ALA A 95 2.08 -21.11 1.77
N GLY A 96 3.41 -20.88 1.78
CA GLY A 96 4.15 -20.40 0.62
C GLY A 96 4.26 -21.43 -0.51
N ILE A 97 4.46 -20.97 -1.75
CA ILE A 97 4.71 -21.81 -2.93
C ILE A 97 6.21 -21.84 -3.21
N PHE A 98 6.79 -23.04 -3.21
CA PHE A 98 8.18 -23.29 -3.56
C PHE A 98 8.30 -23.99 -4.92
N ASN A 99 9.43 -23.78 -5.59
CA ASN A 99 9.68 -24.30 -6.95
C ASN A 99 8.54 -23.96 -7.92
N GLY A 100 8.01 -22.74 -7.79
CA GLY A 100 6.84 -22.27 -8.50
C GLY A 100 7.15 -21.79 -9.91
N LYS A 101 6.18 -21.95 -10.80
CA LYS A 101 6.11 -21.27 -12.08
C LYS A 101 5.25 -20.03 -11.92
N LEU A 102 5.74 -18.89 -12.40
CA LEU A 102 4.98 -17.65 -12.54
C LEU A 102 4.46 -17.54 -13.97
N THR A 103 3.16 -17.38 -14.13
CA THR A 103 2.53 -16.96 -15.39
C THR A 103 1.87 -15.60 -15.21
N ILE A 104 1.90 -14.79 -16.27
CA ILE A 104 1.27 -13.47 -16.30
C ILE A 104 0.30 -13.45 -17.47
N SER A 105 -0.97 -13.18 -17.18
CA SER A 105 -2.02 -12.98 -18.18
C SER A 105 -2.76 -11.69 -17.86
N ASP A 106 -2.74 -10.73 -18.79
CA ASP A 106 -3.23 -9.37 -18.60
C ASP A 106 -2.67 -8.66 -17.35
N LEU A 107 -3.47 -8.61 -16.29
CA LEU A 107 -3.13 -8.01 -15.00
C LEU A 107 -3.02 -9.06 -13.89
N THR A 108 -3.13 -10.35 -14.22
CA THR A 108 -3.13 -11.44 -13.25
C THR A 108 -1.79 -12.15 -13.24
N TYR A 109 -1.21 -12.24 -12.05
CA TYR A 109 -0.08 -13.09 -11.72
C TYR A 109 -0.62 -14.42 -11.19
N THR A 110 -0.14 -15.54 -11.71
CA THR A 110 -0.50 -16.87 -11.22
C THR A 110 0.78 -17.63 -10.87
N PHE A 111 0.90 -18.01 -9.61
CA PHE A 111 1.98 -18.82 -9.07
C PHE A 111 1.48 -20.24 -8.86
N SER A 112 2.11 -21.21 -9.52
CA SER A 112 1.78 -22.63 -9.35
C SER A 112 3.04 -23.41 -8.99
N GLY A 113 3.01 -24.18 -7.92
CA GLY A 113 4.17 -24.96 -7.47
C GLY A 113 3.84 -25.81 -6.26
N THR A 114 4.86 -26.12 -5.48
CA THR A 114 4.77 -27.01 -4.34
C THR A 114 4.59 -26.21 -3.05
N ALA A 115 3.45 -26.35 -2.39
CA ALA A 115 3.20 -25.72 -1.10
C ALA A 115 3.86 -26.50 0.05
N GLN A 116 4.55 -25.78 0.93
CA GLN A 116 5.12 -26.33 2.16
C GLN A 116 4.10 -26.32 3.32
N PRO A 117 4.23 -27.23 4.32
CA PRO A 117 5.28 -28.24 4.46
C PRO A 117 5.00 -29.56 3.72
N ASN A 118 3.76 -29.79 3.27
CA ASN A 118 3.30 -31.11 2.82
C ASN A 118 3.57 -31.43 1.33
N ALA A 119 4.38 -30.62 0.66
CA ALA A 119 4.74 -30.73 -0.75
C ALA A 119 3.56 -30.91 -1.74
N LYS A 120 2.38 -30.33 -1.44
CA LYS A 120 1.21 -30.45 -2.32
C LYS A 120 1.25 -29.41 -3.42
N GLN A 121 0.82 -29.76 -4.63
CA GLN A 121 0.63 -28.79 -5.69
C GLN A 121 -0.39 -27.73 -5.24
N SER A 122 -0.01 -26.47 -5.33
CA SER A 122 -0.85 -25.31 -4.99
C SER A 122 -0.76 -24.27 -6.09
N THR A 123 -1.80 -23.44 -6.20
CA THR A 123 -1.84 -22.29 -7.09
C THR A 123 -2.42 -21.09 -6.36
N LEU A 124 -1.70 -19.97 -6.41
CA LEU A 124 -2.13 -18.68 -5.89
C LEU A 124 -2.16 -17.67 -7.03
N SER A 125 -3.20 -16.85 -7.10
CA SER A 125 -3.33 -15.83 -8.14
C SER A 125 -3.56 -14.46 -7.53
N PHE A 126 -3.01 -13.44 -8.18
CA PHE A 126 -3.08 -12.05 -7.72
C PHE A 126 -3.40 -11.14 -8.91
N LYS A 127 -4.39 -10.27 -8.78
CA LYS A 127 -4.72 -9.25 -9.78
C LYS A 127 -4.06 -7.94 -9.43
N LYS A 128 -3.23 -7.41 -10.33
CA LYS A 128 -2.65 -6.08 -10.23
C LYS A 128 -3.74 -5.02 -10.25
N LEU A 129 -3.82 -4.23 -9.17
CA LEU A 129 -4.74 -3.10 -9.06
C LEU A 129 -4.05 -1.77 -9.39
N SER A 130 -2.77 -1.64 -9.02
CA SER A 130 -1.97 -0.45 -9.30
C SER A 130 -0.48 -0.80 -9.38
N LYS A 131 0.41 0.21 -9.43
CA LYS A 131 1.86 -0.03 -9.37
C LYS A 131 2.26 -0.79 -8.10
N THR A 132 1.60 -0.48 -6.98
CA THR A 132 2.00 -0.93 -5.65
C THR A 132 0.90 -1.72 -4.95
N LYS A 133 -0.21 -2.05 -5.62
CA LYS A 133 -1.33 -2.82 -5.04
C LYS A 133 -1.72 -3.98 -5.91
N MET A 134 -2.05 -5.10 -5.28
CA MET A 134 -2.66 -6.26 -5.91
C MET A 134 -3.68 -6.91 -4.98
N GLN A 135 -4.63 -7.65 -5.54
CA GLN A 135 -5.62 -8.40 -4.77
C GLN A 135 -5.41 -9.89 -4.99
N GLN A 136 -5.41 -10.68 -3.94
CA GLN A 136 -5.43 -12.13 -4.06
C GLN A 136 -6.78 -12.59 -4.61
N LEU A 137 -6.76 -13.42 -5.64
CA LEU A 137 -7.96 -13.94 -6.28
C LEU A 137 -8.43 -15.26 -5.62
N PRO A 138 -9.73 -15.58 -5.70
CA PRO A 138 -10.80 -14.81 -6.36
C PRO A 138 -11.20 -13.54 -5.59
N ASP A 139 -11.39 -13.63 -4.27
CA ASP A 139 -11.90 -12.55 -3.41
C ASP A 139 -11.09 -12.40 -2.12
N GLY A 140 -9.79 -12.66 -2.20
CA GLY A 140 -8.86 -12.56 -1.08
C GLY A 140 -8.43 -11.13 -0.76
N PRO A 141 -7.52 -10.97 0.21
CA PRO A 141 -7.08 -9.66 0.70
C PRO A 141 -6.36 -8.84 -0.38
N ILE A 142 -6.34 -7.53 -0.16
CA ILE A 142 -5.53 -6.60 -0.93
C ILE A 142 -4.18 -6.50 -0.25
N TYR A 143 -3.11 -6.57 -1.05
CA TYR A 143 -1.76 -6.35 -0.59
C TYR A 143 -1.20 -5.05 -1.16
N GLN A 144 -0.47 -4.34 -0.32
CA GLN A 144 0.23 -3.10 -0.62
C GLN A 144 1.74 -3.35 -0.54
N GLN A 145 2.48 -2.97 -1.57
CA GLN A 145 3.93 -2.95 -1.53
C GLN A 145 4.42 -2.12 -0.34
N VAL A 146 5.31 -2.70 0.46
CA VAL A 146 5.93 -2.08 1.61
C VAL A 146 6.88 -0.97 1.15
N LYS A 147 6.89 0.14 1.88
CA LYS A 147 7.73 1.29 1.51
C LYS A 147 9.20 0.91 1.63
N ASN A 148 9.97 1.19 0.59
CA ASN A 148 11.40 0.84 0.50
C ASN A 148 11.70 -0.65 0.71
N ASP A 149 10.67 -1.52 0.64
CA ASP A 149 10.77 -2.95 0.93
C ASP A 149 11.38 -3.23 2.33
N ASP A 150 11.10 -2.34 3.29
CA ASP A 150 11.59 -2.41 4.66
C ASP A 150 10.46 -2.77 5.62
N LEU A 151 10.46 -4.02 6.10
CA LEU A 151 9.42 -4.53 7.01
C LEU A 151 9.41 -3.82 8.38
N SER A 152 10.51 -3.19 8.80
CA SER A 152 10.52 -2.41 10.05
C SER A 152 9.57 -1.21 9.99
N THR A 153 9.24 -0.73 8.79
CA THR A 153 8.26 0.34 8.58
C THR A 153 6.81 -0.09 8.82
N LEU A 154 6.57 -1.38 9.02
CA LEU A 154 5.26 -1.94 9.37
C LEU A 154 5.07 -2.06 10.89
N SER A 155 6.03 -1.61 11.69
CA SER A 155 5.86 -1.53 13.14
C SER A 155 4.89 -0.40 13.48
N GLU A 156 3.70 -0.78 13.99
CA GLU A 156 2.85 -0.09 14.97
C GLU A 156 1.49 -0.80 15.09
#